data_AF-A0A1B0A425-F1
#
_entry.id   AF-A0A1B0A425-F1
#
_cell.length_a   1.000
_cell.length_b   1.000
_cell.length_c   1.000
_cell.angle_alpha   90.00
_cell.angle_beta   90.00
_cell.angle_gamma   90.00
#
_symmetry.space_group_name_H-M   'P 1'
#
loop_
_entity.id
_entity.type
_entity.pdbx_description
1 polymer ?
#
loop_
_entity_poly.entity_id
_entity_poly.type
_entity_poly.pdbx_seq_one_letter_code
_entity_poly.pdbx_strand_id
1 'polypeptide(L)'
;MPTDYTESLLKDNSTVISPFRVQADACDRLWVLDTGVIDLLGDTKQIAPNAIIVFDLKTDKLIRRYELPKNQVKDESFLANIVVDSDRSECDKAYAYLPDLGAYTLIVYSFHDNRSYRVAHHYFHFDPLQGDFNVGGVNFQWTDGIFGMAIGPINPDHSKDIYFHPLASTKEFKVSDYVLRNESYVTSKESFFEFKLVGDRGMNGQSTAEVYDKETGVIFYTQVNKDAIACWNVKRPYNLDTQDLVDSNSQTLIFPNDMKIDTEGNLWVLSDKMPTYIYETLDPEKINFRVFTGKIRDLIKGTNCEV
;
A
#
# COMPACT_ATOMS: atom_id res chain seq x y z
N MET A 1 1.83 26.38 -15.96
CA MET A 1 1.58 26.43 -17.42
C MET A 1 0.11 26.07 -17.63
N PRO A 2 -0.66 26.76 -18.49
CA PRO A 2 -2.00 26.32 -18.80
C PRO A 2 -1.93 25.29 -19.94
N THR A 3 -2.14 24.01 -19.62
CA THR A 3 -2.35 22.97 -20.63
C THR A 3 -3.85 22.84 -20.88
N ASP A 4 -4.32 23.50 -21.93
CA ASP A 4 -5.64 23.26 -22.52
C ASP A 4 -5.63 21.83 -23.12
N TYR A 5 -6.06 20.84 -22.34
CA TYR A 5 -6.26 19.48 -22.83
C TYR A 5 -7.49 19.48 -23.75
N THR A 6 -7.26 19.62 -25.05
CA THR A 6 -8.30 19.68 -26.09
C THR A 6 -8.66 18.30 -26.64
N GLU A 7 -7.92 17.24 -26.29
CA GLU A 7 -8.22 15.85 -26.63
C GLU A 7 -8.69 15.06 -25.40
N SER A 8 -9.64 14.13 -25.60
CA SER A 8 -10.00 13.14 -24.57
C SER A 8 -8.75 12.34 -24.19
N LEU A 9 -8.24 12.57 -22.99
CA LEU A 9 -7.07 11.87 -22.46
C LEU A 9 -7.31 10.37 -22.33
N LEU A 10 -8.56 9.93 -22.15
CA LEU A 10 -8.95 8.53 -22.24
C LEU A 10 -9.20 8.17 -23.72
N LYS A 11 -8.24 7.49 -24.35
CA LYS A 11 -8.31 7.10 -25.77
C LYS A 11 -9.01 5.76 -25.97
N ASP A 12 -8.71 4.79 -25.11
CA ASP A 12 -9.29 3.46 -25.07
C ASP A 12 -9.19 2.83 -23.67
N ASN A 13 -9.66 1.60 -23.49
CA ASN A 13 -9.67 0.92 -22.20
C ASN A 13 -8.27 0.61 -21.64
N SER A 14 -7.23 0.59 -22.48
CA SER A 14 -5.84 0.38 -22.08
C SER A 14 -5.15 1.67 -21.66
N THR A 15 -5.80 2.83 -21.87
CA THR A 15 -5.24 4.12 -21.49
C THR A 15 -5.16 4.24 -19.97
N VAL A 16 -3.95 4.46 -19.46
CA VAL A 16 -3.69 4.74 -18.05
C VAL A 16 -3.51 6.26 -17.89
N ILE A 17 -4.32 6.90 -17.05
CA ILE A 17 -4.28 8.35 -16.87
C ILE A 17 -3.22 8.75 -15.83
N SER A 18 -3.31 8.18 -14.63
CA SER A 18 -2.50 8.57 -13.47
C SER A 18 -2.31 7.35 -12.55
N PRO A 19 -1.33 6.49 -12.87
CA PRO A 19 -1.05 5.29 -12.08
C PRO A 19 -0.39 5.67 -10.76
N PHE A 20 -1.06 5.39 -9.64
CA PHE A 20 -0.53 5.75 -8.32
C PHE A 20 0.28 4.62 -7.68
N ARG A 21 -0.17 3.37 -7.90
CA ARG A 21 0.53 2.15 -7.50
C ARG A 21 0.32 1.03 -8.52
N VAL A 22 1.30 0.13 -8.54
CA VAL A 22 1.28 -1.06 -9.37
C VAL A 22 1.70 -2.29 -8.57
N GLN A 23 1.20 -3.46 -8.96
CA GLN A 23 1.59 -4.74 -8.40
C GLN A 23 1.62 -5.82 -9.48
N ALA A 24 2.76 -6.48 -9.61
CA ALA A 24 2.85 -7.75 -10.33
C ALA A 24 2.36 -8.86 -9.40
N ASP A 25 1.52 -9.76 -9.93
CA ASP A 25 0.92 -10.83 -9.15
C ASP A 25 1.55 -12.20 -9.45
N ALA A 26 1.11 -13.24 -8.74
CA ALA A 26 1.67 -14.59 -8.89
C ALA A 26 1.35 -15.23 -10.26
N CYS A 27 0.56 -14.59 -11.10
CA CYS A 27 0.03 -15.10 -12.36
C CYS A 27 0.59 -14.35 -13.58
N ASP A 28 1.66 -13.58 -13.39
CA ASP A 28 2.31 -12.79 -14.43
C ASP A 28 1.35 -11.71 -15.00
N ARG A 29 0.54 -11.09 -14.12
CA ARG A 29 -0.33 -9.95 -14.45
C ARG A 29 0.15 -8.68 -13.74
N LEU A 30 0.12 -7.55 -14.44
CA LEU A 30 0.35 -6.22 -13.86
C LEU A 30 -0.97 -5.57 -13.51
N TRP A 31 -1.18 -5.32 -12.23
CA TRP A 31 -2.32 -4.61 -11.69
C TRP A 31 -1.95 -3.16 -11.47
N VAL A 32 -2.72 -2.24 -12.04
CA VAL A 32 -2.49 -0.80 -11.98
C VAL A 32 -3.69 -0.16 -11.31
N LEU A 33 -3.44 0.61 -10.25
CA LEU A 33 -4.42 1.52 -9.67
C LEU A 33 -4.31 2.87 -10.39
N ASP A 34 -5.25 3.14 -11.28
CA ASP A 34 -5.36 4.41 -12.00
C ASP A 34 -6.34 5.32 -11.24
N THR A 35 -5.86 6.48 -10.80
CA THR A 35 -6.71 7.46 -10.10
C THR A 35 -7.61 8.20 -11.07
N GLY A 36 -7.25 8.27 -12.36
CA GLY A 36 -7.96 9.08 -13.34
C GLY A 36 -7.84 10.59 -13.09
N VAL A 37 -6.98 11.04 -12.17
CA VAL A 37 -6.81 12.44 -11.77
C VAL A 37 -5.49 12.98 -12.30
N ILE A 38 -5.54 14.20 -12.85
CA ILE A 38 -4.34 14.98 -13.20
C ILE A 38 -4.22 16.20 -12.28
N ASP A 39 -2.99 16.71 -12.16
CA ASP A 39 -2.64 17.92 -11.38
C ASP A 39 -3.14 17.87 -9.92
N LEU A 40 -2.97 16.72 -9.26
CA LEU A 40 -3.49 16.41 -7.91
C LEU A 40 -3.15 17.46 -6.83
N LEU A 41 -1.98 18.10 -6.91
CA LEU A 41 -1.53 19.13 -5.96
C LEU A 41 -1.88 20.57 -6.40
N GLY A 42 -2.52 20.73 -7.56
CA GLY A 42 -2.81 22.01 -8.19
C GLY A 42 -4.29 22.16 -8.53
N ASP A 43 -4.59 22.40 -9.81
CA ASP A 43 -5.96 22.50 -10.33
C ASP A 43 -6.48 21.09 -10.67
N THR A 44 -6.77 20.31 -9.61
CA THR A 44 -7.15 18.90 -9.68
C THR A 44 -8.30 18.67 -10.66
N LYS A 45 -8.09 17.79 -11.64
CA LYS A 45 -9.10 17.43 -12.66
C LYS A 45 -9.30 15.93 -12.72
N GLN A 46 -10.55 15.50 -12.52
CA GLN A 46 -10.96 14.11 -12.77
C GLN A 46 -11.21 13.91 -14.26
N ILE A 47 -10.34 13.13 -14.90
CA ILE A 47 -10.36 12.84 -16.34
C ILE A 47 -11.12 11.53 -16.63
N ALA A 48 -10.97 10.53 -15.76
CA ALA A 48 -11.64 9.23 -15.85
C ALA A 48 -11.98 8.71 -14.46
N PRO A 49 -12.94 7.80 -14.26
CA PRO A 49 -13.17 7.18 -12.95
C PRO A 49 -11.92 6.45 -12.43
N ASN A 50 -11.75 6.34 -11.12
CA ASN A 50 -10.75 5.44 -10.54
C ASN A 50 -10.96 4.02 -11.09
N ALA A 51 -9.88 3.37 -11.51
CA ALA A 51 -9.95 2.08 -12.14
C ALA A 51 -8.82 1.14 -11.71
N ILE A 52 -9.14 -0.15 -11.71
CA ILE A 52 -8.14 -1.22 -11.70
C ILE A 52 -7.92 -1.64 -13.14
N ILE A 53 -6.69 -1.50 -13.63
CA ILE A 53 -6.31 -1.90 -14.98
C ILE A 53 -5.33 -3.07 -14.87
N VAL A 54 -5.65 -4.17 -15.54
CA VAL A 54 -4.89 -5.41 -15.47
C VAL A 54 -4.33 -5.72 -16.86
N PHE A 55 -3.01 -5.85 -16.94
CA PHE A 55 -2.29 -6.22 -18.15
C PHE A 55 -1.64 -7.59 -17.98
N ASP A 56 -1.54 -8.34 -19.07
CA ASP A 56 -0.76 -9.56 -19.16
C ASP A 56 0.72 -9.19 -19.36
N LEU A 57 1.61 -9.58 -18.44
CA LEU A 57 3.04 -9.22 -18.51
C LEU A 57 3.82 -9.99 -19.60
N LYS A 58 3.23 -11.03 -20.21
CA LYS A 58 3.88 -11.81 -21.26
C LYS A 58 3.54 -11.29 -22.66
N THR A 59 2.36 -10.71 -22.80
CA THR A 59 1.82 -10.29 -24.09
C THR A 59 1.62 -8.78 -24.22
N ASP A 60 1.81 -8.03 -23.14
CA ASP A 60 1.58 -6.58 -23.03
C ASP A 60 0.15 -6.18 -23.41
N LYS A 61 -0.81 -7.09 -23.25
CA LYS A 61 -2.22 -6.87 -23.61
C LYS A 61 -3.05 -6.57 -22.39
N LEU A 62 -4.01 -5.66 -22.58
CA LEU A 62 -5.07 -5.42 -21.60
C LEU A 62 -5.87 -6.71 -21.39
N ILE A 63 -5.89 -7.18 -20.14
CA ILE A 63 -6.80 -8.23 -19.68
C ILE A 63 -8.14 -7.59 -19.27
N ARG A 64 -8.07 -6.50 -18.49
CA ARG A 64 -9.27 -5.89 -17.91
C ARG A 64 -9.06 -4.43 -17.52
N ARG A 65 -10.09 -3.61 -17.72
CA ARG A 65 -10.30 -2.35 -16.99
C ARG A 65 -11.57 -2.50 -16.16
N TYR A 66 -11.46 -2.29 -14.86
CA TYR A 66 -12.59 -2.26 -13.95
C TYR A 66 -12.69 -0.86 -13.35
N GLU A 67 -13.71 -0.11 -13.74
CA GLU A 67 -14.02 1.19 -13.14
C GLU A 67 -14.72 0.98 -11.80
N LEU A 68 -14.23 1.64 -10.76
CA LEU A 68 -14.84 1.55 -9.43
C LEU A 68 -16.21 2.21 -9.44
N PRO A 69 -17.25 1.56 -8.87
CA PRO A 69 -18.57 2.15 -8.78
C PRO A 69 -18.56 3.49 -8.02
N LYS A 70 -19.24 4.51 -8.56
CA LYS A 70 -19.29 5.87 -7.98
C LYS A 70 -19.78 5.94 -6.53
N ASN A 71 -20.55 4.97 -6.06
CA ASN A 71 -21.01 4.92 -4.67
C ASN A 71 -19.92 4.44 -3.69
N GLN A 72 -18.83 3.88 -4.19
CA GLN A 72 -17.70 3.35 -3.41
C GLN A 72 -16.55 4.36 -3.28
N VAL A 73 -16.45 5.33 -4.20
CA VAL A 73 -15.47 6.43 -4.17
C VAL A 73 -16.20 7.71 -3.78
N LYS A 74 -15.78 8.34 -2.68
CA LYS A 74 -16.33 9.58 -2.13
C LYS A 74 -15.50 10.79 -2.54
N ASP A 75 -15.97 11.99 -2.23
CA ASP A 75 -15.26 13.23 -2.58
C ASP A 75 -13.92 13.33 -1.82
N GLU A 76 -13.90 12.83 -0.59
CA GLU A 76 -12.70 12.70 0.24
C GLU A 76 -11.83 11.50 -0.09
N SER A 77 -12.23 10.62 -1.03
CA SER A 77 -11.50 9.40 -1.32
C SER A 77 -10.14 9.65 -1.96
N PHE A 78 -9.14 8.93 -1.48
CA PHE A 78 -7.82 8.84 -2.10
C PHE A 78 -7.33 7.41 -2.00
N LEU A 79 -7.42 6.69 -3.12
CA LEU A 79 -6.89 5.33 -3.25
C LEU A 79 -5.40 5.41 -3.60
N ALA A 80 -4.54 5.19 -2.61
CA ALA A 80 -3.09 5.35 -2.76
C ALA A 80 -2.34 4.02 -2.91
N ASN A 81 -2.99 2.88 -2.70
CA ASN A 81 -2.34 1.57 -2.77
C ASN A 81 -3.25 0.49 -3.35
N ILE A 82 -2.62 -0.57 -3.86
CA ILE A 82 -3.28 -1.80 -4.31
C ILE A 82 -2.46 -2.99 -3.87
N VAL A 83 -3.09 -3.91 -3.13
CA VAL A 83 -2.48 -5.17 -2.72
C VAL A 83 -3.27 -6.31 -3.33
N VAL A 84 -2.59 -7.17 -4.08
CA VAL A 84 -3.23 -8.24 -4.86
C VAL A 84 -2.95 -9.59 -4.22
N ASP A 85 -4.02 -10.24 -3.79
CA ASP A 85 -4.00 -11.61 -3.32
C ASP A 85 -4.30 -12.56 -4.47
N SER A 86 -3.27 -13.28 -4.91
CA SER A 86 -3.35 -14.24 -6.00
C SER A 86 -2.51 -15.46 -5.67
N ASP A 87 -2.97 -16.60 -6.15
CA ASP A 87 -2.22 -17.86 -6.14
C ASP A 87 -2.07 -18.34 -7.58
N ARG A 88 -0.89 -18.84 -7.96
CA ARG A 88 -0.60 -19.30 -9.32
C ARG A 88 -1.49 -20.49 -9.71
N SER A 89 -2.01 -21.25 -8.75
CA SER A 89 -2.95 -22.35 -8.98
C SER A 89 -4.41 -21.89 -9.18
N GLU A 90 -4.75 -20.67 -8.76
CA GLU A 90 -6.12 -20.13 -8.76
C GLU A 90 -6.17 -18.67 -9.23
N CYS A 91 -5.50 -18.35 -10.35
CA CYS A 91 -5.37 -16.98 -10.86
C CYS A 91 -6.69 -16.22 -11.02
N ASP A 92 -7.77 -16.93 -11.39
CA ASP A 92 -9.10 -16.34 -11.60
C ASP A 92 -9.80 -15.98 -10.28
N LYS A 93 -9.36 -16.53 -9.14
CA LYS A 93 -9.90 -16.25 -7.81
C LYS A 93 -9.12 -15.16 -7.06
N ALA A 94 -8.38 -14.33 -7.79
CA ALA A 94 -7.62 -13.24 -7.19
C ALA A 94 -8.55 -12.17 -6.58
N TYR A 95 -8.08 -11.56 -5.50
CA TYR A 95 -8.70 -10.40 -4.88
C TYR A 95 -7.70 -9.23 -4.88
N ALA A 96 -8.22 -8.00 -4.99
CA ALA A 96 -7.43 -6.80 -4.77
C ALA A 96 -8.01 -5.99 -3.61
N TYR A 97 -7.13 -5.46 -2.78
CA TYR A 97 -7.45 -4.61 -1.64
C TYR A 97 -6.90 -3.21 -1.92
N LEU A 98 -7.78 -2.22 -1.97
CA LEU A 98 -7.44 -0.84 -2.31
C LEU A 98 -7.77 0.05 -1.11
N PRO A 99 -6.79 0.33 -0.24
CA PRO A 99 -7.00 1.22 0.89
C PRO A 99 -7.26 2.65 0.41
N ASP A 100 -8.27 3.26 1.03
CA ASP A 100 -8.70 4.63 0.82
C ASP A 100 -8.30 5.46 2.03
N LEU A 101 -7.17 6.17 1.90
CA LEU A 101 -6.58 6.92 3.00
C LEU A 101 -7.40 8.16 3.37
N GLY A 102 -8.20 8.68 2.44
CA GLY A 102 -8.94 9.93 2.64
C GLY A 102 -10.36 9.70 3.17
N ALA A 103 -11.02 8.62 2.71
CA ALA A 103 -12.34 8.23 3.21
C ALA A 103 -12.29 7.19 4.34
N TYR A 104 -11.10 6.80 4.79
CA TYR A 104 -10.86 5.84 5.88
C TYR A 104 -11.56 4.50 5.66
N THR A 105 -11.47 3.99 4.43
CA THR A 105 -12.12 2.74 4.04
C THR A 105 -11.25 1.85 3.20
N LEU A 106 -11.73 0.64 2.97
CA LEU A 106 -11.08 -0.33 2.11
C LEU A 106 -12.03 -0.73 1.00
N ILE A 107 -11.58 -0.68 -0.25
CA ILE A 107 -12.30 -1.30 -1.36
C ILE A 107 -11.73 -2.70 -1.56
N VAL A 108 -12.60 -3.71 -1.57
CA VAL A 108 -12.26 -5.08 -1.89
C VAL A 108 -12.83 -5.39 -3.27
N TYR A 109 -11.99 -5.90 -4.17
CA TYR A 109 -12.36 -6.28 -5.53
C TYR A 109 -12.15 -7.79 -5.74
N SER A 110 -13.19 -8.49 -6.20
CA SER A 110 -13.15 -9.88 -6.65
C SER A 110 -12.89 -9.93 -8.15
N PHE A 111 -11.77 -10.54 -8.58
CA PHE A 111 -11.48 -10.72 -10.00
C PHE A 111 -12.44 -11.72 -10.64
N HIS A 112 -12.81 -12.79 -9.93
CA HIS A 112 -13.73 -13.80 -10.44
C HIS A 112 -15.11 -13.18 -10.74
N ASP A 113 -15.68 -12.49 -9.75
CA ASP A 113 -17.04 -11.94 -9.85
C ASP A 113 -17.08 -10.60 -10.58
N ASN A 114 -15.90 -10.04 -10.89
CA ASN A 114 -15.70 -8.72 -11.47
C ASN A 114 -16.52 -7.64 -10.74
N ARG A 115 -16.43 -7.66 -9.41
CA ARG A 115 -17.23 -6.81 -8.53
C ARG A 115 -16.41 -6.35 -7.34
N SER A 116 -16.60 -5.10 -6.95
CA SER A 116 -16.05 -4.54 -5.73
C SER A 116 -17.13 -4.14 -4.73
N TYR A 117 -16.71 -3.96 -3.49
CA TYR A 117 -17.51 -3.41 -2.39
C TYR A 117 -16.63 -2.64 -1.42
N ARG A 118 -17.25 -1.73 -0.67
CA ARG A 118 -16.59 -0.83 0.27
C ARG A 118 -16.76 -1.33 1.70
N VAL A 119 -15.66 -1.41 2.44
CA VAL A 119 -15.58 -1.84 3.84
C VAL A 119 -15.17 -0.66 4.70
N ALA A 120 -15.83 -0.49 5.84
CA ALA A 120 -15.51 0.54 6.83
C ALA A 120 -15.22 -0.10 8.17
N HIS A 121 -14.18 0.39 8.85
CA HIS A 121 -13.82 -0.04 10.20
C HIS A 121 -13.07 1.08 10.92
N HIS A 122 -13.17 1.14 12.26
CA HIS A 122 -12.50 2.19 13.04
C HIS A 122 -10.98 2.14 12.90
N TYR A 123 -10.40 0.95 12.75
CA TYR A 123 -8.96 0.78 12.58
C TYR A 123 -8.41 1.28 11.23
N PHE A 124 -9.26 1.71 10.31
CA PHE A 124 -8.83 2.36 9.08
C PHE A 124 -8.61 3.86 9.23
N HIS A 125 -9.01 4.45 10.36
CA HIS A 125 -8.86 5.88 10.63
C HIS A 125 -7.46 6.19 11.17
N PHE A 126 -6.98 7.40 10.91
CA PHE A 126 -5.75 7.90 11.49
C PHE A 126 -5.83 8.04 13.03
N ASP A 127 -4.68 8.03 13.67
CA ASP A 127 -4.51 8.41 15.07
C ASP A 127 -4.23 9.93 15.14
N PRO A 128 -5.10 10.73 15.79
CA PRO A 128 -4.93 12.19 15.86
C PRO A 128 -3.65 12.63 16.60
N LEU A 129 -3.01 11.74 17.35
CA LEU A 129 -1.73 12.01 18.01
C LEU A 129 -0.52 11.71 17.12
N GLN A 130 -0.72 11.10 15.95
CA GLN A 130 0.35 10.64 15.05
C GLN A 130 0.30 11.28 13.66
N GLY A 131 -0.46 12.37 13.51
CA GLY A 131 -0.60 13.11 12.25
C GLY A 131 0.49 14.16 11.98
N ASP A 132 1.44 14.37 12.90
CA ASP A 132 2.59 15.27 12.69
C ASP A 132 3.78 14.50 12.12
N PHE A 133 4.34 15.01 11.03
CA PHE A 133 5.45 14.41 10.32
C PHE A 133 6.63 15.38 10.25
N ASN A 134 7.84 14.84 10.41
CA ASN A 134 9.07 15.57 10.19
C ASN A 134 10.02 14.69 9.38
N VAL A 135 10.07 14.94 8.08
CA VAL A 135 10.74 14.07 7.13
C VAL A 135 11.63 14.90 6.22
N GLY A 136 12.92 14.55 6.14
CA GLY A 136 13.89 15.30 5.34
C GLY A 136 14.06 16.76 5.74
N GLY A 137 13.70 17.13 6.98
CA GLY A 137 13.71 18.52 7.48
C GLY A 137 12.44 19.31 7.18
N VAL A 138 11.46 18.73 6.50
CA VAL A 138 10.15 19.34 6.23
C VAL A 138 9.15 18.88 7.28
N ASN A 139 8.47 19.83 7.94
CA ASN A 139 7.38 19.53 8.85
C ASN A 139 6.02 19.77 8.18
N PHE A 140 5.11 18.81 8.32
CA PHE A 140 3.77 18.86 7.75
C PHE A 140 2.82 17.96 8.55
N GLN A 141 1.52 18.19 8.40
CA GLN A 141 0.49 17.41 9.07
C GLN A 141 -0.41 16.70 8.06
N TRP A 142 -0.53 15.39 8.20
CA TRP A 142 -1.44 14.55 7.41
C TRP A 142 -2.36 13.75 8.32
N THR A 143 -3.55 13.47 7.80
CA THR A 143 -4.59 12.69 8.48
C THR A 143 -4.89 11.40 7.72
N ASP A 144 -3.88 10.88 7.03
CA ASP A 144 -4.02 9.74 6.13
C ASP A 144 -4.35 8.46 6.91
N GLY A 145 -5.47 7.84 6.55
CA GLY A 145 -5.94 6.59 7.12
C GLY A 145 -5.20 5.38 6.58
N ILE A 146 -5.90 4.24 6.52
CA ILE A 146 -5.38 2.96 6.01
C ILE A 146 -4.55 3.17 4.74
N PHE A 147 -3.34 2.61 4.71
CA PHE A 147 -2.37 2.87 3.66
C PHE A 147 -1.50 1.63 3.35
N GLY A 148 -0.72 1.18 4.34
CA GLY A 148 0.09 -0.03 4.24
C GLY A 148 -0.79 -1.26 4.45
N MET A 149 -0.57 -2.29 3.64
CA MET A 149 -1.20 -3.59 3.79
C MET A 149 -0.25 -4.69 3.32
N ALA A 150 -0.23 -5.83 4.01
CA ALA A 150 0.50 -7.03 3.61
C ALA A 150 -0.36 -8.30 3.75
N ILE A 151 -0.25 -9.19 2.77
CA ILE A 151 -0.85 -10.53 2.83
C ILE A 151 0.14 -11.45 3.55
N GLY A 152 -0.19 -11.80 4.79
CA GLY A 152 0.65 -12.58 5.70
C GLY A 152 0.60 -14.10 5.46
N PRO A 153 0.98 -14.88 6.50
CA PRO A 153 1.05 -16.34 6.41
C PRO A 153 -0.34 -16.96 6.21
N ILE A 154 -0.35 -18.16 5.64
CA ILE A 154 -1.52 -19.03 5.61
C ILE A 154 -1.65 -19.71 6.98
N ASN A 155 -2.82 -19.54 7.60
CA ASN A 155 -3.19 -20.13 8.87
C ASN A 155 -3.62 -21.60 8.71
N PRO A 156 -3.70 -22.39 9.80
CA PRO A 156 -4.14 -23.79 9.74
C PRO A 156 -5.55 -24.01 9.17
N ASP A 157 -6.41 -22.99 9.18
CA ASP A 157 -7.75 -22.99 8.59
C ASP A 157 -7.75 -22.59 7.10
N HIS A 158 -6.57 -22.46 6.48
CA HIS A 158 -6.33 -22.00 5.11
C HIS A 158 -6.68 -20.54 4.83
N SER A 159 -7.07 -19.76 5.84
CA SER A 159 -7.17 -18.31 5.71
C SER A 159 -5.80 -17.65 5.74
N LYS A 160 -5.72 -16.40 5.30
CA LYS A 160 -4.53 -15.55 5.40
C LYS A 160 -4.81 -14.37 6.32
N ASP A 161 -3.86 -14.06 7.19
CA ASP A 161 -3.88 -12.80 7.92
C ASP A 161 -3.54 -11.66 6.97
N ILE A 162 -4.44 -10.68 6.84
CA ILE A 162 -4.20 -9.43 6.13
C ILE A 162 -3.80 -8.39 7.17
N TYR A 163 -2.52 -8.01 7.17
CA TYR A 163 -1.98 -6.93 7.98
C TYR A 163 -2.26 -5.59 7.31
N PHE A 164 -2.48 -4.57 8.13
CA PHE A 164 -2.71 -3.21 7.64
C PHE A 164 -2.51 -2.17 8.73
N HIS A 165 -2.15 -0.96 8.30
CA HIS A 165 -2.10 0.20 9.17
C HIS A 165 -2.50 1.50 8.47
N PRO A 166 -3.05 2.47 9.24
CA PRO A 166 -3.09 3.86 8.82
C PRO A 166 -1.70 4.50 8.70
N LEU A 167 -1.50 5.39 7.74
CA LEU A 167 -0.21 6.11 7.60
C LEU A 167 0.05 7.00 8.81
N ALA A 168 -0.93 7.82 9.22
CA ALA A 168 -0.86 8.61 10.44
C ALA A 168 -1.22 7.74 11.67
N SER A 169 -0.45 6.68 11.89
CA SER A 169 -0.53 5.80 13.05
C SER A 169 0.77 5.00 13.23
N THR A 170 1.02 4.56 14.46
CA THR A 170 2.11 3.62 14.78
C THR A 170 1.60 2.20 15.03
N LYS A 171 0.27 2.00 14.98
CA LYS A 171 -0.36 0.70 15.28
C LYS A 171 -0.39 -0.19 14.05
N GLU A 172 -0.32 -1.49 14.32
CA GLU A 172 -0.51 -2.56 13.34
C GLU A 172 -1.81 -3.29 13.63
N PHE A 173 -2.58 -3.58 12.61
CA PHE A 173 -3.83 -4.31 12.73
C PHE A 173 -3.85 -5.50 11.79
N LYS A 174 -4.79 -6.42 12.02
CA LYS A 174 -5.03 -7.52 11.09
C LYS A 174 -6.49 -7.93 11.04
N VAL A 175 -6.84 -8.57 9.92
CA VAL A 175 -8.12 -9.25 9.70
C VAL A 175 -7.89 -10.44 8.78
N SER A 176 -8.68 -11.51 8.93
CA SER A 176 -8.60 -12.65 8.03
C SER A 176 -9.15 -12.30 6.63
N ASP A 177 -8.48 -12.78 5.58
CA ASP A 177 -8.96 -12.66 4.19
C ASP A 177 -10.35 -13.28 4.00
N TYR A 178 -10.68 -14.35 4.72
CA TYR A 178 -12.00 -14.99 4.74
C TYR A 178 -13.12 -13.98 5.08
N VAL A 179 -12.85 -13.08 6.03
CA VAL A 179 -13.79 -12.02 6.41
C VAL A 179 -13.91 -11.03 5.27
N LEU A 180 -12.79 -10.47 4.81
CA LEU A 180 -12.78 -9.44 3.77
C LEU A 180 -13.40 -9.91 2.45
N ARG A 181 -13.25 -11.18 2.06
CA ARG A 181 -13.76 -11.76 0.82
C ARG A 181 -15.26 -12.07 0.84
N ASN A 182 -15.89 -12.05 2.01
CA ASN A 182 -17.34 -12.22 2.16
C ASN A 182 -18.01 -10.87 2.43
N GLU A 183 -18.48 -10.20 1.36
CA GLU A 183 -19.13 -8.88 1.45
C GLU A 183 -20.26 -8.84 2.49
N SER A 184 -21.16 -9.81 2.45
CA SER A 184 -22.32 -9.85 3.35
C SER A 184 -21.92 -9.94 4.82
N TYR A 185 -20.79 -10.59 5.09
CA TYR A 185 -20.26 -10.71 6.44
C TYR A 185 -19.43 -9.50 6.84
N VAL A 186 -18.48 -9.04 6.03
CA VAL A 186 -17.59 -7.92 6.40
C VAL A 186 -18.37 -6.61 6.61
N THR A 187 -19.49 -6.41 5.91
CA THR A 187 -20.38 -5.25 6.07
C THR A 187 -21.42 -5.40 7.19
N SER A 188 -21.46 -6.56 7.83
CA SER A 188 -22.34 -6.83 8.99
C SER A 188 -21.79 -6.17 10.26
N LYS A 189 -22.58 -6.14 11.34
CA LYS A 189 -22.10 -5.62 12.63
C LYS A 189 -21.23 -6.65 13.35
N GLU A 190 -21.43 -7.92 13.03
CA GLU A 190 -20.79 -9.07 13.64
C GLU A 190 -19.31 -9.15 13.27
N SER A 191 -18.93 -8.69 12.07
CA SER A 191 -17.53 -8.65 11.61
C SER A 191 -16.64 -7.67 12.37
N PHE A 192 -17.21 -6.70 13.11
CA PHE A 192 -16.45 -5.66 13.79
C PHE A 192 -15.37 -6.25 14.71
N PHE A 193 -15.67 -7.35 15.39
CA PHE A 193 -14.74 -8.00 16.30
C PHE A 193 -13.73 -8.90 15.60
N GLU A 194 -13.81 -9.11 14.28
CA GLU A 194 -12.83 -9.89 13.53
C GLU A 194 -11.53 -9.12 13.29
N PHE A 195 -11.59 -7.79 13.30
CA PHE A 195 -10.42 -6.93 13.19
C PHE A 195 -9.69 -6.87 14.53
N LYS A 196 -8.37 -7.09 14.53
CA LYS A 196 -7.55 -7.18 15.74
C LYS A 196 -6.39 -6.19 15.71
N LEU A 197 -6.11 -5.57 16.85
CA LEU A 197 -4.83 -4.91 17.10
C LEU A 197 -3.73 -5.99 17.21
N VAL A 198 -2.67 -5.81 16.42
CA VAL A 198 -1.48 -6.66 16.45
C VAL A 198 -0.46 -6.09 17.44
N GLY A 199 -0.22 -4.77 17.37
CA GLY A 199 0.73 -4.12 18.27
C GLY A 199 1.08 -2.69 17.86
N ASP A 200 2.29 -2.25 18.23
CA ASP A 200 2.78 -0.89 18.04
C ASP A 200 4.25 -0.86 17.57
N ARG A 201 4.56 0.01 16.60
CA ARG A 201 5.92 0.33 16.09
C ARG A 201 6.65 1.38 16.95
N GLY A 202 5.94 1.95 17.93
CA GLY A 202 6.40 2.99 18.83
C GLY A 202 6.56 4.35 18.17
N MET A 203 7.17 5.27 18.93
CA MET A 203 7.30 6.68 18.54
C MET A 203 7.93 6.83 17.15
N ASN A 204 7.34 7.72 16.34
CA ASN A 204 7.75 8.02 14.97
C ASN A 204 7.71 6.80 14.02
N GLY A 205 6.89 5.80 14.32
CA GLY A 205 6.75 4.57 13.54
C GLY A 205 5.74 4.63 12.38
N GLN A 206 5.36 5.81 11.91
CA GLN A 206 4.47 5.98 10.76
C GLN A 206 5.07 5.34 9.51
N SER A 207 4.24 4.63 8.74
CA SER A 207 4.70 3.75 7.66
C SER A 207 3.80 3.87 6.43
N THR A 208 4.43 3.97 5.26
CA THR A 208 3.78 4.09 3.94
C THR A 208 3.61 2.74 3.24
N ALA A 209 4.45 1.75 3.53
CA ALA A 209 4.38 0.47 2.85
C ALA A 209 4.86 -0.65 3.75
N GLU A 210 4.30 -1.83 3.53
CA GLU A 210 4.73 -3.09 4.16
C GLU A 210 4.60 -4.24 3.16
N VAL A 211 5.47 -5.24 3.29
CA VAL A 211 5.45 -6.48 2.50
C VAL A 211 5.87 -7.67 3.35
N TYR A 212 5.22 -8.80 3.11
CA TYR A 212 5.50 -10.05 3.80
C TYR A 212 6.35 -10.98 2.93
N ASP A 213 7.46 -11.44 3.47
CA ASP A 213 8.25 -12.51 2.89
C ASP A 213 7.74 -13.88 3.35
N LYS A 214 7.24 -14.67 2.40
CA LYS A 214 6.72 -16.02 2.67
C LYS A 214 7.82 -17.00 3.07
N GLU A 215 9.06 -16.76 2.65
CA GLU A 215 10.17 -17.69 2.93
C GLU A 215 10.65 -17.58 4.39
N THR A 216 10.91 -16.37 4.86
CA THR A 216 11.41 -16.11 6.22
C THR A 216 10.29 -15.90 7.24
N GLY A 217 9.10 -15.51 6.81
CA GLY A 217 8.02 -15.12 7.70
C GLY A 217 8.21 -13.72 8.31
N VAL A 218 8.99 -12.87 7.65
CA VAL A 218 9.26 -11.50 8.09
C VAL A 218 8.40 -10.52 7.30
N ILE A 219 7.76 -9.57 7.98
CA ILE A 219 7.20 -8.37 7.37
C ILE A 219 8.27 -7.28 7.41
N PHE A 220 8.52 -6.66 6.26
CA PHE A 220 9.28 -5.42 6.14
C PHE A 220 8.33 -4.25 6.01
N TYR A 221 8.68 -3.10 6.56
CA TYR A 221 7.86 -1.90 6.50
C TYR A 221 8.72 -0.63 6.57
N THR A 222 8.23 0.45 5.96
CA THR A 222 8.93 1.74 5.96
C THR A 222 8.71 2.47 7.28
N GLN A 223 9.62 3.36 7.67
CA GLN A 223 9.41 4.30 8.78
C GLN A 223 9.84 5.71 8.36
N VAL A 224 8.89 6.49 7.85
CA VAL A 224 9.18 7.78 7.18
C VAL A 224 9.75 8.83 8.13
N ASN A 225 9.27 8.89 9.38
CA ASN A 225 9.80 9.81 10.38
C ASN A 225 11.16 9.37 10.97
N LYS A 226 11.71 8.24 10.51
CA LYS A 226 13.03 7.74 10.93
C LYS A 226 14.00 7.57 9.76
N ASP A 227 13.60 8.00 8.56
CA ASP A 227 14.36 7.80 7.32
C ASP A 227 14.85 6.33 7.17
N ALA A 228 13.97 5.36 7.45
CA ALA A 228 14.38 3.97 7.70
C ALA A 228 13.45 2.90 7.07
N ILE A 229 14.00 1.69 6.99
CA ILE A 229 13.29 0.45 6.70
C ILE A 229 13.43 -0.45 7.94
N ALA A 230 12.34 -1.07 8.34
CA ALA A 230 12.27 -1.92 9.52
C ALA A 230 11.74 -3.31 9.16
N CYS A 231 11.87 -4.22 10.10
CA CYS A 231 11.39 -5.59 9.97
C CYS A 231 10.73 -6.09 11.25
N TRP A 232 9.91 -7.13 11.10
CA TRP A 232 9.28 -7.87 12.18
C TRP A 232 9.02 -9.32 11.76
N ASN A 233 9.40 -10.28 12.60
CA ASN A 233 9.07 -11.69 12.38
C ASN A 233 7.67 -11.99 12.95
N VAL A 234 6.73 -12.43 12.11
CA VAL A 234 5.31 -12.60 12.48
C VAL A 234 5.07 -13.65 13.57
N LYS A 235 6.07 -14.49 13.87
CA LYS A 235 6.04 -15.48 14.97
C LYS A 235 6.37 -14.88 16.33
N ARG A 236 6.81 -13.62 16.38
CA ARG A 236 7.16 -12.88 17.60
C ARG A 236 6.05 -11.86 17.92
N PRO A 237 5.79 -11.54 19.19
CA PRO A 237 4.81 -10.49 19.54
C PRO A 237 5.16 -9.17 18.87
N TYR A 238 4.19 -8.38 18.37
CA TYR A 238 4.50 -7.10 17.71
C TYR A 238 4.74 -5.99 18.73
N ASN A 239 6.01 -5.81 19.13
CA ASN A 239 6.42 -4.80 20.10
C ASN A 239 7.86 -4.34 19.80
N LEU A 240 8.34 -3.33 20.54
CA LEU A 240 9.65 -2.73 20.28
C LEU A 240 10.83 -3.69 20.48
N ASP A 241 10.67 -4.73 21.31
CA ASP A 241 11.75 -5.67 21.63
C ASP A 241 12.02 -6.70 20.53
N THR A 242 11.10 -6.81 19.55
CA THR A 242 11.09 -7.87 18.53
C THR A 242 11.09 -7.31 17.11
N GLN A 243 11.05 -5.99 16.99
CA GLN A 243 11.23 -5.23 15.76
C GLN A 243 12.68 -4.76 15.67
N ASP A 244 13.14 -4.48 14.47
CA ASP A 244 14.45 -3.90 14.25
C ASP A 244 14.49 -3.02 13.00
N LEU A 245 15.49 -2.15 12.91
CA LEU A 245 15.80 -1.42 11.68
C LEU A 245 16.77 -2.26 10.85
N VAL A 246 16.47 -2.43 9.56
CA VAL A 246 17.39 -3.11 8.62
C VAL A 246 18.27 -2.12 7.86
N ASP A 247 17.80 -0.89 7.68
CA ASP A 247 18.59 0.22 7.15
C ASP A 247 17.98 1.57 7.59
N SER A 248 18.82 2.60 7.69
CA SER A 248 18.40 3.97 7.98
C SER A 248 19.43 4.97 7.46
N ASN A 249 18.95 5.98 6.73
CA ASN A 249 19.81 7.01 6.18
C ASN A 249 19.04 8.30 5.83
N SER A 250 19.33 9.37 6.55
CA SER A 250 18.66 10.67 6.39
C SER A 250 18.95 11.43 5.10
N GLN A 251 19.86 10.93 4.25
CA GLN A 251 20.13 11.51 2.92
C GLN A 251 19.52 10.69 1.78
N THR A 252 19.43 9.37 1.96
CA THR A 252 19.08 8.44 0.88
C THR A 252 17.72 7.80 1.05
N LEU A 253 17.22 7.68 2.28
CA LEU A 253 15.92 7.10 2.65
C LEU A 253 14.99 8.17 3.26
N ILE A 254 14.96 9.38 2.69
CA ILE A 254 14.15 10.50 3.22
C ILE A 254 12.67 10.12 3.26
N PHE A 255 12.09 9.75 2.13
CA PHE A 255 10.69 9.29 2.08
C PHE A 255 10.64 7.91 1.41
N PRO A 256 10.89 6.82 2.15
CA PRO A 256 10.71 5.47 1.63
C PRO A 256 9.21 5.28 1.37
N ASN A 257 8.82 5.24 0.09
CA ASN A 257 7.45 5.44 -0.37
C ASN A 257 6.74 4.10 -0.65
N ASP A 258 7.46 3.16 -1.26
CA ASP A 258 6.93 1.86 -1.64
C ASP A 258 8.00 0.77 -1.48
N MET A 259 7.55 -0.47 -1.32
CA MET A 259 8.42 -1.64 -1.27
C MET A 259 7.76 -2.86 -1.91
N LYS A 260 8.59 -3.74 -2.48
CA LYS A 260 8.18 -4.99 -3.12
C LYS A 260 9.20 -6.09 -2.83
N ILE A 261 8.74 -7.34 -2.80
CA ILE A 261 9.61 -8.52 -2.75
C ILE A 261 9.51 -9.22 -4.10
N ASP A 262 10.66 -9.52 -4.72
CA ASP A 262 10.70 -10.31 -5.94
C ASP A 262 10.72 -11.82 -5.65
N THR A 263 10.63 -12.63 -6.71
CA THR A 263 10.63 -14.09 -6.60
C THR A 263 11.99 -14.69 -6.21
N GLU A 264 13.05 -13.89 -6.19
CA GLU A 264 14.40 -14.30 -5.82
C GLU A 264 14.74 -13.98 -4.35
N GLY A 265 13.77 -13.41 -3.61
CA GLY A 265 13.95 -13.05 -2.21
C GLY A 265 14.74 -11.75 -2.02
N ASN A 266 14.71 -10.83 -2.99
CA ASN A 266 15.22 -9.48 -2.80
C ASN A 266 14.09 -8.53 -2.40
N LEU A 267 14.37 -7.68 -1.42
CA LEU A 267 13.54 -6.54 -1.07
C LEU A 267 13.94 -5.34 -1.93
N TRP A 268 12.97 -4.73 -2.59
CA TRP A 268 13.10 -3.52 -3.37
C TRP A 268 12.41 -2.36 -2.65
N VAL A 269 13.07 -1.20 -2.57
CA VAL A 269 12.51 -0.01 -1.90
C VAL A 269 12.68 1.21 -2.78
N LEU A 270 11.58 1.93 -3.03
CA LEU A 270 11.57 3.24 -3.66
C LEU A 270 11.65 4.30 -2.56
N SER A 271 12.66 5.16 -2.62
CA SER A 271 12.72 6.35 -1.77
C SER A 271 12.82 7.61 -2.62
N ASP A 272 12.04 8.62 -2.23
CA ASP A 272 12.01 9.92 -2.88
C ASP A 272 12.10 11.05 -1.85
N LYS A 273 11.85 12.28 -2.30
CA LYS A 273 11.76 13.48 -1.46
C LYS A 273 10.37 14.11 -1.57
N MET A 274 9.32 13.29 -1.49
CA MET A 274 7.93 13.74 -1.62
C MET A 274 7.61 14.96 -0.74
N PRO A 275 7.96 15.03 0.56
CA PRO A 275 7.68 16.22 1.37
C PRO A 275 8.30 17.51 0.81
N THR A 276 9.56 17.46 0.37
CA THR A 276 10.25 18.59 -0.29
C THR A 276 9.58 18.96 -1.61
N TYR A 277 9.10 17.98 -2.37
CA TYR A 277 8.37 18.23 -3.61
C TYR A 277 7.03 18.95 -3.39
N ILE A 278 6.29 18.56 -2.34
CA ILE A 278 4.96 19.11 -2.04
C ILE A 278 5.06 20.49 -1.39
N TYR A 279 5.95 20.66 -0.41
CA TYR A 279 5.95 21.83 0.48
C TYR A 279 7.11 22.80 0.24
N GLU A 280 8.12 22.39 -0.52
CA GLU A 280 9.29 23.21 -0.83
C GLU A 280 9.58 23.17 -2.34
N THR A 281 10.86 23.04 -2.73
CA THR A 281 11.27 22.94 -4.12
C THR A 281 12.37 21.91 -4.24
N LEU A 282 12.19 20.93 -5.12
CA LEU A 282 13.24 19.98 -5.43
C LEU A 282 14.41 20.66 -6.14
N ASP A 283 15.61 20.33 -5.71
CA ASP A 283 16.85 20.72 -6.39
C ASP A 283 17.13 19.72 -7.52
N PRO A 284 17.02 20.13 -8.80
CA PRO A 284 17.20 19.22 -9.93
C PRO A 284 18.64 18.73 -10.10
N GLU A 285 19.63 19.41 -9.49
CA GLU A 285 21.04 19.01 -9.53
C GLU A 285 21.37 17.90 -8.52
N LYS A 286 20.42 17.54 -7.64
CA LYS A 286 20.56 16.48 -6.64
C LYS A 286 19.80 15.23 -7.04
N ILE A 287 20.27 14.08 -6.53
CA ILE A 287 19.53 12.83 -6.61
C ILE A 287 18.29 12.95 -5.70
N ASN A 288 17.11 12.93 -6.31
CA ASN A 288 15.81 13.08 -5.63
C ASN A 288 15.01 11.77 -5.53
N PHE A 289 15.31 10.79 -6.38
CA PHE A 289 14.62 9.50 -6.43
C PHE A 289 15.66 8.37 -6.45
N ARG A 290 15.41 7.31 -5.68
CA ARG A 290 16.30 6.16 -5.54
C ARG A 290 15.50 4.87 -5.47
N VAL A 291 16.02 3.83 -6.10
CA VAL A 291 15.53 2.46 -5.95
C VAL A 291 16.65 1.63 -5.35
N PHE A 292 16.40 1.04 -4.20
CA PHE A 292 17.32 0.16 -3.49
C PHE A 292 16.92 -1.29 -3.67
N THR A 293 17.89 -2.19 -3.54
CA THR A 293 17.65 -3.63 -3.47
C THR A 293 18.60 -4.27 -2.47
N GLY A 294 18.13 -5.32 -1.78
CA GLY A 294 18.94 -6.12 -0.88
C GLY A 294 18.34 -7.50 -0.68
N LYS A 295 19.20 -8.51 -0.50
CA LYS A 295 18.77 -9.88 -0.19
C LYS A 295 18.17 -9.94 1.20
N ILE A 296 16.94 -10.43 1.32
CA ILE A 296 16.19 -10.47 2.59
C ILE A 296 16.97 -11.16 3.71
N ARG A 297 17.57 -12.32 3.41
CA ARG A 297 18.36 -13.07 4.40
C ARG A 297 19.59 -12.32 4.90
N ASP A 298 20.20 -11.48 4.06
CA ASP A 298 21.34 -10.65 4.46
C ASP A 298 20.86 -9.45 5.30
N LEU A 299 19.72 -8.86 4.94
CA LEU A 299 19.13 -7.70 5.63
C LEU A 299 18.69 -8.01 7.07
N ILE A 300 18.18 -9.22 7.33
CA ILE A 300 17.69 -9.61 8.68
C ILE A 300 18.77 -10.23 9.56
N LYS A 301 19.97 -10.47 9.02
CA LYS A 301 21.03 -11.17 9.74
C LYS A 301 21.49 -10.36 10.96
N GLY A 302 21.47 -10.95 12.14
CA GLY A 302 21.86 -10.30 13.38
C GLY A 302 20.84 -9.30 13.92
N THR A 303 19.65 -9.21 13.33
CA THR A 303 18.55 -8.36 13.82
C THR A 303 17.57 -9.17 14.66
N ASN A 304 16.66 -8.48 15.36
CA ASN A 304 15.55 -9.13 16.07
C ASN A 304 14.53 -9.82 15.13
N CYS A 305 14.68 -9.70 13.82
CA CYS A 305 13.81 -10.33 12.83
C CYS A 305 14.34 -11.66 12.31
N GLU A 306 15.62 -11.97 12.59
CA GLU A 306 16.27 -13.20 12.14
C GLU A 306 15.46 -14.44 12.53
N VAL A 307 15.46 -15.43 11.63
CA VAL A 307 14.66 -16.66 11.72
C VAL A 307 15.46 -17.78 12.36
#